data_AF-A0A212A7X1-F1
#
_entry.id   AF-A0A212A7X1-F1
#
_cell.length_a   1.000
_cell.length_b   1.000
_cell.length_c   1.000
_cell.angle_alpha   90.00
_cell.angle_beta   90.00
_cell.angle_gamma   90.00
#
_symmetry.space_group_name_H-M   'P 1'
#
loop_
_entity.id
_entity.type
_entity.pdbx_description
1 polymer ?
#
loop_
_entity_poly.entity_id
_entity_poly.type
_entity_poly.pdbx_seq_one_letter_code
_entity_poly.pdbx_strand_id
1 'polypeptide(L)'
;MLAWKFIPLGVCLGLLNGCGAVDEIDRINKDSDRSQCNSYGFVQGTNAFAECMMRMDRQRERQLSGVDDRSYRRSDRDRDRDRGRGDAIDTRPQFDSDGNPNFDTQGNYIGCHGIGCVVDNPDS
;
A
#
# COMPACT_ATOMS: atom_id res chain seq x y z
N MET A 1 31.23 -35.14 25.75
CA MET A 1 31.40 -34.55 24.40
C MET A 1 30.57 -35.33 23.36
N LEU A 2 29.24 -35.39 23.49
CA LEU A 2 28.37 -36.13 22.56
C LEU A 2 27.18 -35.31 22.03
N ALA A 3 26.96 -34.09 22.53
CA ALA A 3 25.80 -33.27 22.14
C ALA A 3 25.95 -32.55 20.78
N TRP A 4 27.17 -32.33 20.27
CA TRP A 4 27.41 -31.62 19.01
C TRP A 4 27.06 -32.47 17.76
N LYS A 5 27.18 -33.80 17.85
CA LYS A 5 27.00 -34.71 16.70
C LYS A 5 25.55 -34.87 16.24
N PHE A 6 24.56 -34.52 17.07
CA PHE A 6 23.14 -34.65 16.73
C PHE A 6 22.53 -33.35 16.17
N ILE A 7 23.25 -32.23 16.26
CA ILE A 7 22.79 -30.93 15.77
C ILE A 7 22.61 -30.90 14.23
N PRO A 8 23.54 -31.41 13.38
CA PRO A 8 23.35 -31.33 11.93
C PRO A 8 22.24 -32.26 11.40
N LEU A 9 21.93 -33.35 12.11
CA LEU A 9 20.91 -34.31 11.71
C LEU A 9 19.49 -33.87 12.10
N GLY A 10 19.34 -33.16 13.23
CA GLY A 10 18.05 -32.59 13.65
C GLY A 10 17.59 -31.41 12.77
N VAL A 11 18.52 -30.59 12.28
CA VAL A 11 18.20 -29.40 11.46
C VAL A 11 17.65 -29.79 10.06
N CYS A 12 18.17 -30.85 9.44
CA CYS A 12 17.68 -31.32 8.14
C CYS A 12 16.24 -31.88 8.20
N LEU A 13 15.84 -32.49 9.33
CA LEU A 13 14.49 -33.02 9.52
C LEU A 13 13.41 -31.93 9.70
N GLY A 14 13.80 -30.73 10.15
CA GLY A 14 12.89 -29.59 10.25
C GLY A 14 12.51 -28.98 8.89
N LEU A 15 13.43 -29.00 7.92
CA LEU A 15 13.25 -28.33 6.63
C LEU A 15 12.42 -29.13 5.61
N LEU A 16 12.20 -30.43 5.83
CA LEU A 16 11.42 -31.30 4.93
C LEU A 16 9.89 -31.23 5.14
N ASN A 17 9.40 -30.53 6.17
CA ASN A 17 7.96 -30.37 6.44
C ASN A 17 7.32 -29.15 5.75
N GLY A 18 8.06 -28.45 4.89
CA GLY A 18 7.61 -27.19 4.26
C GLY A 18 6.55 -27.31 3.16
N CYS A 19 6.17 -28.51 2.72
CA CYS A 19 5.26 -28.69 1.57
C CYS A 19 3.75 -28.62 1.88
N GLY A 20 3.31 -28.47 3.13
CA GLY A 20 1.87 -28.53 3.50
C GLY A 20 1.22 -27.22 3.97
N ALA A 21 2.00 -26.16 4.21
CA ALA A 21 1.51 -24.98 4.92
C ALA A 21 0.47 -24.17 4.13
N VAL A 22 0.47 -24.23 2.79
CA VAL A 22 -0.47 -23.47 1.96
C VAL A 22 -1.84 -24.17 1.91
N ASP A 23 -1.86 -25.50 1.86
CA ASP A 23 -3.10 -26.29 1.86
C ASP A 23 -3.87 -26.16 3.17
N GLU A 24 -3.16 -26.00 4.29
CA GLU A 24 -3.77 -25.80 5.61
C GLU A 24 -4.48 -24.44 5.70
N ILE A 25 -3.85 -23.38 5.18
CA ILE A 25 -4.41 -22.03 5.16
C ILE A 25 -5.69 -21.99 4.30
N ASP A 26 -5.71 -22.66 3.14
CA ASP A 26 -6.90 -22.70 2.28
C ASP A 26 -8.09 -23.37 3.00
N ARG A 27 -7.84 -24.49 3.69
CA ARG A 27 -8.87 -25.18 4.48
C ARG A 27 -9.41 -24.30 5.61
N ILE A 28 -8.53 -23.61 6.34
CA ILE A 28 -8.93 -22.70 7.42
C ILE A 28 -9.82 -21.57 6.90
N ASN A 29 -9.45 -20.96 5.77
CA ASN A 29 -10.22 -19.89 5.14
C ASN A 29 -11.61 -20.38 4.73
N LYS A 30 -11.67 -21.53 4.07
CA LYS A 30 -12.91 -22.14 3.60
C LYS A 30 -13.83 -22.55 4.75
N ASP A 31 -13.27 -23.05 5.85
CA ASP A 31 -14.03 -23.40 7.05
C ASP A 31 -14.57 -22.16 7.77
N SER A 32 -13.78 -21.08 7.83
CA SER A 32 -14.23 -19.77 8.32
C SER A 32 -15.39 -19.24 7.48
N ASP A 33 -15.26 -19.24 6.16
CA ASP A 33 -16.31 -18.73 5.24
C ASP A 33 -17.57 -19.60 5.30
N ARG A 34 -17.41 -20.93 5.42
CA ARG A 34 -18.50 -21.87 5.67
C ARG A 34 -19.24 -21.56 6.96
N SER A 35 -18.52 -21.24 8.04
CA SER A 35 -19.14 -20.87 9.32
C SER A 35 -19.92 -19.55 9.23
N GLN A 36 -19.42 -18.57 8.48
CA GLN A 36 -20.15 -17.32 8.21
C GLN A 36 -21.40 -17.57 7.39
N CYS A 37 -21.32 -18.35 6.31
CA CYS A 37 -22.51 -18.65 5.52
C CYS A 37 -23.57 -19.39 6.34
N ASN A 38 -23.16 -20.30 7.24
CA ASN A 38 -24.08 -20.95 8.17
C ASN A 38 -24.69 -19.94 9.17
N SER A 39 -23.93 -18.96 9.66
CA SER A 39 -24.44 -17.96 10.63
C SER A 39 -25.48 -17.02 10.04
N TYR A 40 -25.43 -16.78 8.72
CA TYR A 40 -26.48 -16.08 7.98
C TYR A 40 -27.72 -16.94 7.68
N GLY A 41 -27.72 -18.22 8.10
CA GLY A 41 -28.85 -19.14 7.93
C GLY A 41 -28.84 -19.91 6.60
N PHE A 42 -27.75 -19.84 5.82
CA PHE A 42 -27.65 -20.63 4.60
C PHE A 42 -27.33 -22.08 4.92
N VAL A 43 -28.06 -23.00 4.28
CA VAL A 43 -27.85 -24.44 4.42
C VAL A 43 -26.90 -24.94 3.33
N GLN A 44 -25.91 -25.71 3.72
CA GLN A 44 -24.96 -26.32 2.79
C GLN A 44 -25.63 -27.16 1.70
N GLY A 45 -25.06 -27.11 0.50
CA GLY A 45 -25.61 -27.80 -0.67
C GLY A 45 -26.76 -27.08 -1.34
N THR A 46 -27.15 -25.89 -0.85
CA THR A 46 -28.12 -25.01 -1.52
C THR A 46 -27.43 -24.01 -2.44
N ASN A 47 -28.17 -23.51 -3.43
CA ASN A 47 -27.70 -22.41 -4.29
C ASN A 47 -27.38 -21.15 -3.49
N ALA A 48 -28.18 -20.85 -2.47
CA ALA A 48 -27.96 -19.68 -1.61
C ALA A 48 -26.65 -19.77 -0.82
N PHE A 49 -26.28 -20.96 -0.35
CA PHE A 49 -24.99 -21.19 0.29
C PHE A 49 -23.83 -21.03 -0.70
N ALA A 50 -23.97 -21.56 -1.93
CA ALA A 50 -22.97 -21.38 -2.97
C ALA A 50 -22.77 -19.90 -3.34
N GLU A 51 -23.85 -19.13 -3.45
CA GLU A 51 -23.79 -17.68 -3.67
C GLU A 51 -23.09 -16.93 -2.53
N CYS A 52 -23.34 -17.32 -1.28
CA CYS A 52 -22.65 -16.76 -0.12
C CYS A 52 -21.14 -17.01 -0.20
N MET A 53 -20.73 -18.26 -0.42
CA MET A 53 -19.31 -18.62 -0.58
C MET A 53 -18.66 -17.84 -1.72
N MET A 54 -19.32 -17.77 -2.89
CA MET A 54 -18.82 -16.99 -4.03
C MET A 54 -18.70 -15.48 -3.77
N ARG A 55 -19.49 -14.93 -2.84
CA ARG A 55 -19.39 -13.51 -2.45
C ARG A 55 -18.22 -13.31 -1.51
N MET A 56 -17.99 -14.24 -0.58
CA MET A 56 -16.85 -14.23 0.32
C MET A 56 -15.52 -14.35 -0.44
N ASP A 57 -15.43 -15.27 -1.39
CA ASP A 57 -14.26 -15.42 -2.26
C ASP A 57 -13.95 -14.12 -3.01
N ARG A 58 -14.96 -13.54 -3.66
CA ARG A 58 -14.81 -12.25 -4.36
C ARG A 58 -14.41 -11.11 -3.42
N GLN A 59 -14.89 -11.11 -2.18
CA GLN A 59 -14.52 -10.10 -1.20
C GLN A 59 -13.06 -10.26 -0.74
N ARG A 60 -12.58 -11.51 -0.60
CA ARG A 60 -11.20 -11.81 -0.27
C ARG A 60 -10.26 -11.43 -1.41
N GLU A 61 -10.61 -11.75 -2.65
CA GLU A 61 -9.86 -11.32 -3.84
C GLU A 61 -9.73 -9.80 -3.91
N ARG A 62 -10.82 -9.06 -3.67
CA ARG A 62 -10.79 -7.58 -3.64
C ARG A 62 -9.90 -7.04 -2.53
N GLN A 63 -9.88 -7.69 -1.37
CA GLN A 63 -8.99 -7.30 -0.28
C GLN A 63 -7.54 -7.50 -0.68
N LEU A 64 -7.20 -8.63 -1.29
CA LEU A 64 -5.86 -8.92 -1.79
C LEU A 64 -5.45 -7.92 -2.88
N SER A 65 -6.28 -7.73 -3.90
CA SER A 65 -5.98 -6.78 -4.98
C SER A 65 -5.84 -5.34 -4.49
N GLY A 66 -6.63 -4.94 -3.47
CA GLY A 66 -6.55 -3.60 -2.89
C GLY A 66 -5.26 -3.32 -2.11
N VAL A 67 -4.61 -4.36 -1.58
CA VAL A 67 -3.32 -4.22 -0.87
C VAL A 67 -2.21 -3.87 -1.84
N ASP A 68 -2.15 -4.56 -2.99
CA ASP A 68 -1.18 -4.28 -4.05
C ASP A 68 -1.31 -2.82 -4.53
N ASP A 69 -2.54 -2.38 -4.77
CA ASP A 69 -2.91 -1.03 -5.17
C ASP A 69 -2.45 0.06 -4.19
N ARG A 70 -2.57 -0.20 -2.88
CA ARG A 70 -2.10 0.73 -1.84
C ARG A 70 -0.58 0.76 -1.76
N SER A 71 0.06 -0.40 -1.88
CA SER A 71 1.53 -0.50 -1.86
C SER A 71 2.15 0.27 -3.03
N TYR A 72 1.56 0.15 -4.22
CA TYR A 72 2.00 0.86 -5.42
C TYR A 72 1.85 2.38 -5.28
N ARG A 73 0.66 2.86 -4.87
CA ARG A 73 0.42 4.30 -4.64
C ARG A 73 1.36 4.90 -3.60
N ARG A 74 1.77 4.14 -2.58
CA ARG A 74 2.75 4.59 -1.58
C ARG A 74 4.13 4.75 -2.20
N SER A 75 4.60 3.74 -2.95
CA SER A 75 5.89 3.80 -3.66
C SER A 75 5.99 4.99 -4.61
N ASP A 76 4.92 5.30 -5.35
CA ASP A 76 4.93 6.45 -6.27
C ASP A 76 5.05 7.78 -5.53
N ARG A 77 4.32 7.95 -4.43
CA ARG A 77 4.45 9.16 -3.58
C ARG A 77 5.86 9.31 -3.02
N ASP A 78 6.48 8.22 -2.58
CA ASP A 78 7.83 8.24 -2.04
C ASP A 78 8.85 8.60 -3.14
N ARG A 79 8.66 8.09 -4.36
CA ARG A 79 9.48 8.43 -5.53
C ARG A 79 9.31 9.89 -5.96
N ASP A 80 8.11 10.44 -5.94
CA ASP A 80 7.86 11.85 -6.27
C ASP A 80 8.47 12.79 -5.22
N ARG A 81 8.41 12.39 -3.95
CA ARG A 81 9.09 13.11 -2.86
C ARG A 81 10.60 13.15 -3.04
N ASP A 82 11.19 12.05 -3.50
CA ASP A 82 12.62 11.96 -3.77
C ASP A 82 13.02 12.87 -4.94
N ARG A 83 12.25 12.86 -6.03
CA ARG A 83 12.47 13.77 -7.17
C ARG A 83 12.32 15.25 -6.81
N GLY A 84 11.40 15.59 -5.91
CA GLY A 84 11.20 16.97 -5.45
C GLY A 84 12.29 17.50 -4.52
N ARG A 85 13.20 16.64 -4.03
CA ARG A 85 14.25 17.00 -3.06
C ARG A 85 15.64 17.18 -3.70
N GLY A 86 15.82 16.78 -4.96
CA GLY A 86 17.06 17.01 -5.71
C GLY A 86 16.97 18.28 -6.55
N ASP A 87 17.61 19.35 -6.09
CA ASP A 87 18.07 20.51 -6.90
C ASP A 87 17.04 21.26 -7.76
N ALA A 88 15.75 21.20 -7.44
CA ALA A 88 14.78 22.09 -8.08
C ALA A 88 14.98 23.52 -7.55
N ILE A 89 15.63 24.38 -8.35
CA ILE A 89 15.63 25.83 -8.16
C ILE A 89 14.16 26.26 -8.06
N ASP A 90 13.79 26.93 -6.96
CA ASP A 90 12.44 27.44 -6.77
C ASP A 90 12.14 28.45 -7.89
N THR A 91 11.23 28.08 -8.79
CA THR A 91 10.87 28.90 -9.95
C THR A 91 9.76 29.89 -9.64
N ARG A 92 9.28 29.96 -8.40
CA ARG A 92 8.27 30.95 -8.00
C ARG A 92 8.87 32.36 -8.05
N PRO A 93 8.08 33.38 -8.43
CA PRO A 93 8.58 34.76 -8.43
C PRO A 93 9.06 35.17 -7.04
N GLN A 94 10.31 35.66 -6.96
CA GLN A 94 10.92 36.05 -5.69
C GLN A 94 10.38 37.38 -5.15
N PHE A 95 9.91 38.26 -6.03
CA PHE A 95 9.35 39.56 -5.70
C PHE A 95 7.98 39.75 -6.35
N ASP A 96 7.13 40.58 -5.74
CA ASP A 96 5.90 41.07 -6.37
C ASP A 96 6.20 42.22 -7.37
N SER A 97 5.15 42.73 -8.03
CA SER A 97 5.24 43.85 -8.98
C SER A 97 5.68 45.16 -8.33
N ASP A 98 5.50 45.30 -7.02
CA ASP A 98 5.90 46.47 -6.24
C ASP A 98 7.34 46.33 -5.69
N GLY A 99 7.98 45.18 -5.92
CA GLY A 99 9.34 44.87 -5.49
C GLY A 99 9.46 44.31 -4.07
N ASN A 100 8.34 43.95 -3.41
CA ASN A 100 8.39 43.33 -2.09
C ASN A 100 8.70 41.83 -2.19
N PRO A 101 9.43 41.24 -1.21
CA PRO A 101 9.71 39.81 -1.20
C PRO A 101 8.43 38.96 -1.10
N ASN A 102 8.32 37.91 -1.93
CA ASN A 102 7.25 36.92 -1.86
C ASN A 102 7.52 35.80 -0.83
N PHE A 103 8.53 35.95 0.02
CA PHE A 103 8.89 35.00 1.06
C PHE A 103 9.03 35.69 2.40
N ASP A 104 8.51 35.09 3.46
CA ASP A 104 8.74 35.55 4.83
C ASP A 104 10.15 35.18 5.32
N THR A 105 10.49 35.61 6.55
CA THR A 105 11.79 35.31 7.17
C THR A 105 12.01 33.83 7.48
N GLN A 106 10.97 33.00 7.38
CA GLN A 106 11.00 31.56 7.61
C GLN A 106 11.05 30.77 6.29
N GLY A 107 11.01 31.45 5.14
CA GLY A 107 11.03 30.83 3.81
C GLY A 107 9.65 30.36 3.32
N ASN A 108 8.56 30.76 3.96
CA ASN A 108 7.22 30.47 3.47
C ASN A 108 6.85 31.46 2.36
N TYR A 109 6.25 30.96 1.28
CA TYR A 109 5.75 31.79 0.19
C TYR A 109 4.50 32.56 0.63
N ILE A 110 4.57 33.89 0.60
CA ILE A 110 3.51 34.84 0.95
C ILE A 110 2.93 35.56 -0.28
N GLY A 111 3.37 35.19 -1.48
CA GLY A 111 2.92 35.80 -2.73
C GLY A 111 1.49 35.40 -3.13
N CYS A 112 1.02 35.98 -4.23
CA CYS A 112 -0.32 35.77 -4.78
C CYS A 112 -0.61 34.28 -5.09
N HIS A 113 -1.80 33.80 -4.71
CA HIS A 113 -2.26 32.44 -4.96
C HIS A 113 -3.27 32.41 -6.13
N GLY A 114 -2.91 31.82 -7.26
CA GLY A 114 -3.83 31.57 -8.37
C GLY A 114 -3.26 31.82 -9.77
N ILE A 115 -4.13 31.71 -10.78
CA ILE A 115 -3.81 32.00 -12.18
C ILE A 115 -3.88 33.52 -12.37
N GLY A 116 -2.76 34.16 -12.71
CA GLY A 116 -2.66 35.63 -12.88
C GLY A 116 -1.55 36.31 -12.07
N CYS A 117 -0.83 35.56 -11.22
CA CYS A 117 0.31 36.05 -10.45
C CYS A 117 1.67 35.94 -11.21
N VAL A 118 1.62 35.63 -12.51
CA VAL A 118 2.81 35.61 -13.36
C VAL A 118 3.15 37.06 -13.67
N VAL A 119 4.21 37.57 -13.05
CA VAL A 119 4.83 38.82 -13.49
C VAL A 119 5.54 38.49 -14.79
N ASP A 120 5.11 39.10 -15.89
CA ASP A 120 5.81 38.96 -17.16
C ASP A 120 7.27 39.42 -16.99
N ASN A 121 8.20 38.68 -17.60
CA ASN A 121 9.61 39.02 -17.59
C ASN A 121 9.78 40.39 -18.28
N PRO A 122 10.35 41.43 -17.63
CA PRO A 122 10.40 42.80 -18.16
C PRO A 122 11.32 42.98 -19.39
N ASP A 123 11.83 41.90 -19.99
CA ASP A 123 12.70 41.90 -21.17
C ASP A 123 12.02 41.40 -22.47
N SER A 124 10.68 41.47 -22.58
CA SER A 124 9.98 41.19 -23.86
C SER A 124 9.69 42.46 -24.67
#